data_AF-A0A0H2SFS8-F1
#
_entry.id   AF-A0A0H2SFS8-F1
#
_cell.length_a   1.000
_cell.length_b   1.000
_cell.length_c   1.000
_cell.angle_alpha   90.00
_cell.angle_beta   90.00
_cell.angle_gamma   90.00
#
_symmetry.space_group_name_H-M   'P 1'
#
loop_
_entity.id
_entity.type
_entity.pdbx_description
1 polymer ?
#
loop_
_entity_poly.entity_id
_entity_poly.type
_entity_poly.pdbx_seq_one_letter_code
_entity_poly.pdbx_strand_id
1 'polypeptide(L)'
;MKLLLTGKMGIGKSTILNKAINKYNIKYGIFTKKSDKYLYAYLLNSNKKYIIGEKTLLGMSINYAGFELITYELKKITFPDFFVVDEIGFLEEKYVPYLNELERIIEESRNFIGIIRLFFHERYYFLKDLPIIEITEENRENIEL
;
A
#
# COMPACT_ATOMS: atom_id res chain seq x y z
N MET A 1 -8.52 4.55 13.64
CA MET A 1 -7.23 3.86 13.89
C MET A 1 -6.40 3.95 12.62
N LYS A 2 -5.17 4.44 12.69
CA LYS A 2 -4.24 4.49 11.55
C LYS A 2 -2.94 3.80 11.99
N LEU A 3 -2.50 2.78 11.27
CA LEU A 3 -1.28 2.04 11.63
C LEU A 3 -0.57 1.48 10.40
N LEU A 4 0.66 1.07 10.61
CA LEU A 4 1.50 0.39 9.64
C LEU A 4 1.85 -1.02 10.10
N LEU A 5 1.91 -1.94 9.15
CA LEU A 5 2.47 -3.28 9.32
C LEU A 5 3.82 -3.34 8.62
N THR A 6 4.84 -3.85 9.30
CA THR A 6 6.16 -4.09 8.69
C THR A 6 6.66 -5.49 9.03
N GLY A 7 7.81 -5.90 8.48
CA GLY A 7 8.38 -7.23 8.72
C GLY A 7 8.89 -7.89 7.44
N LYS A 8 9.53 -9.04 7.59
CA LYS A 8 10.23 -9.73 6.48
C LYS A 8 9.28 -10.11 5.33
N MET A 9 9.81 -10.22 4.12
CA MET A 9 9.04 -10.74 2.99
C MET A 9 8.58 -12.17 3.28
N GLY A 10 7.34 -12.52 2.93
CA GLY A 10 6.78 -13.86 3.16
C GLY A 10 6.23 -14.12 4.57
N ILE A 11 6.39 -13.18 5.52
CA ILE A 11 5.97 -13.38 6.93
C ILE A 11 4.45 -13.39 7.17
N GLY A 12 3.63 -13.19 6.13
CA GLY A 12 2.17 -13.21 6.25
C GLY A 12 1.47 -11.85 6.43
N LYS A 13 2.16 -10.71 6.24
CA LYS A 13 1.54 -9.37 6.34
C LYS A 13 0.27 -9.21 5.49
N SER A 14 0.32 -9.61 4.23
CA SER A 14 -0.83 -9.55 3.33
C SER A 14 -1.99 -10.45 3.78
N THR A 15 -1.70 -11.55 4.48
CA THR A 15 -2.72 -12.42 5.08
C THR A 15 -3.45 -11.70 6.21
N ILE A 16 -2.72 -11.02 7.10
CA ILE A 16 -3.29 -10.20 8.18
C ILE A 16 -4.13 -9.07 7.59
N LEU A 17 -3.61 -8.36 6.58
CA LEU A 17 -4.35 -7.30 5.90
C LEU A 17 -5.66 -7.82 5.29
N ASN A 18 -5.62 -8.98 4.62
CA ASN A 18 -6.82 -9.61 4.05
C ASN A 18 -7.85 -10.01 5.12
N LYS A 19 -7.40 -10.50 6.29
CA LYS A 19 -8.31 -10.75 7.43
C LYS A 19 -9.00 -9.46 7.86
N ALA A 20 -8.27 -8.35 7.97
CA ALA A 20 -8.83 -7.04 8.32
C ALA A 20 -9.82 -6.52 7.28
N ILE A 21 -9.50 -6.64 5.98
CA ILE A 21 -10.41 -6.27 4.88
C ILE A 21 -11.75 -6.96 5.02
N ASN A 22 -11.73 -8.27 5.25
CA ASN A 22 -12.95 -9.07 5.39
C ASN A 22 -13.71 -8.73 6.68
N LYS A 23 -13.00 -8.61 7.81
CA LYS A 23 -13.58 -8.31 9.13
C LYS A 23 -14.31 -6.95 9.14
N TYR A 24 -13.70 -5.93 8.52
CA TYR A 24 -14.23 -4.57 8.50
C TYR A 24 -14.99 -4.20 7.22
N ASN A 25 -15.18 -5.16 6.30
CA ASN A 25 -15.80 -4.94 4.99
C ASN A 25 -15.20 -3.72 4.26
N ILE A 26 -13.87 -3.64 4.24
CA ILE A 26 -13.13 -2.51 3.67
C ILE A 26 -13.36 -2.46 2.16
N LYS A 27 -13.76 -1.30 1.66
CA LYS A 27 -14.09 -1.10 0.24
C LYS A 27 -12.98 -0.42 -0.56
N TYR A 28 -12.10 0.31 0.11
CA TYR A 28 -11.09 1.13 -0.55
C TYR A 28 -9.69 0.71 -0.14
N GLY A 29 -8.80 0.66 -1.12
CA GLY A 29 -7.39 0.41 -0.89
C GLY A 29 -6.63 0.20 -2.19
N ILE A 30 -5.31 0.22 -2.08
CA ILE A 30 -4.38 0.00 -3.20
C ILE A 30 -3.67 -1.33 -2.96
N PHE A 31 -3.64 -2.14 -4.01
CA PHE A 31 -2.97 -3.41 -4.02
C PHE A 31 -1.97 -3.49 -5.16
N THR A 32 -0.91 -4.23 -4.93
CA THR A 32 0.15 -4.48 -5.89
C THR A 32 0.20 -5.96 -6.23
N LYS A 33 0.45 -6.27 -7.50
CA LYS A 33 0.64 -7.64 -7.96
C LYS A 33 1.83 -7.72 -8.88
N LYS A 34 2.80 -8.55 -8.52
CA LYS A 34 3.97 -8.81 -9.34
C LYS A 34 3.68 -9.91 -10.36
N SER A 35 4.22 -9.74 -11.55
CA SER A 35 4.37 -10.76 -12.60
C SER A 35 5.85 -10.88 -12.97
N ASP A 36 6.19 -11.79 -13.89
CA ASP A 36 7.58 -12.00 -14.31
C ASP A 36 8.24 -10.74 -14.86
N LYS A 37 7.47 -9.92 -15.60
CA LYS A 37 7.95 -8.71 -16.27
C LYS A 37 7.46 -7.40 -15.64
N TYR A 38 6.28 -7.39 -15.02
CA TYR A 38 5.63 -6.14 -14.60
C TYR A 38 5.21 -6.17 -13.13
N LEU A 39 5.17 -4.99 -12.52
CA LEU A 39 4.45 -4.73 -11.28
C LEU A 39 3.16 -3.97 -11.61
N TYR A 40 2.04 -4.50 -11.16
CA TYR A 40 0.73 -3.89 -11.33
C TYR A 40 0.26 -3.26 -10.03
N ALA A 41 -0.43 -2.12 -10.10
CA ALA A 41 -1.25 -1.59 -9.04
C ALA A 41 -2.74 -1.63 -9.42
N TYR A 42 -3.61 -1.81 -8.45
CA TYR A 42 -5.06 -1.79 -8.64
C TYR A 42 -5.76 -1.33 -7.37
N LEU A 43 -6.98 -0.80 -7.53
CA LEU A 43 -7.83 -0.47 -6.40
C LEU A 43 -8.65 -1.69 -5.96
N LEU A 44 -8.88 -1.83 -4.66
CA LEU A 44 -9.66 -2.94 -4.09
C LEU A 44 -11.07 -3.07 -4.70
N ASN A 45 -11.70 -1.95 -5.01
CA ASN A 45 -13.03 -1.86 -5.62
C ASN A 45 -13.01 -1.85 -7.16
N SER A 46 -11.88 -2.15 -7.79
CA SER A 46 -11.73 -2.06 -9.24
C SER A 46 -11.06 -3.29 -9.83
N ASN A 47 -11.57 -3.74 -10.97
CA ASN A 47 -10.93 -4.79 -11.76
C ASN A 47 -9.80 -4.25 -12.65
N LYS A 48 -9.62 -2.92 -12.72
CA LYS A 48 -8.57 -2.30 -13.53
C LYS A 48 -7.21 -2.45 -12.87
N LYS A 49 -6.21 -2.82 -13.65
CA LYS A 49 -4.81 -2.93 -13.24
C LYS A 49 -3.96 -2.00 -14.09
N TYR A 50 -3.05 -1.29 -13.43
CA TYR A 50 -2.12 -0.36 -14.07
C TYR A 50 -0.70 -0.87 -13.89
N ILE A 51 0.09 -0.89 -14.96
CA ILE A 51 1.50 -1.28 -14.88
C ILE A 51 2.27 -0.11 -14.26
N ILE A 52 2.66 -0.22 -12.99
CA ILE A 52 3.40 0.83 -12.26
C ILE A 52 4.91 0.57 -12.26
N GLY A 53 5.35 -0.62 -12.65
CA GLY A 53 6.76 -0.94 -12.81
C GLY A 53 7.02 -2.01 -13.85
N GLU A 54 8.23 -1.96 -14.43
CA GLU A 54 8.73 -2.92 -15.40
C GLU A 54 10.10 -3.46 -14.97
N LYS A 55 10.30 -4.78 -15.09
CA LYS A 55 11.55 -5.44 -14.77
C LYS A 55 12.57 -5.15 -15.88
N THR A 56 13.68 -4.55 -15.50
CA THR A 56 14.85 -4.29 -16.34
C THR A 56 16.05 -5.11 -15.85
N LEU A 57 17.18 -5.02 -16.57
CA LEU A 57 18.44 -5.63 -16.14
C LEU A 57 18.94 -5.08 -14.79
N LEU A 58 18.59 -3.83 -14.46
CA LEU A 58 19.00 -3.15 -13.22
C LEU A 58 17.99 -3.31 -12.08
N GLY A 59 16.98 -4.16 -12.26
CA GLY A 59 15.85 -4.31 -11.33
C GLY A 59 14.58 -3.64 -11.85
N MET A 60 13.63 -3.38 -10.95
CA MET A 60 12.33 -2.82 -11.32
C MET A 60 12.44 -1.31 -11.56
N SER A 61 12.13 -0.86 -12.77
CA SER A 61 12.00 0.55 -13.12
C SER A 61 10.56 1.02 -12.94
N ILE A 62 10.39 2.31 -12.66
CA ILE A 62 9.07 2.94 -12.60
C ILE A 62 8.44 3.01 -14.00
N ASN A 63 7.12 2.82 -14.07
CA ASN A 63 6.30 3.19 -15.22
C ASN A 63 5.44 4.41 -14.86
N TYR A 64 5.84 5.59 -15.35
CA TYR A 64 5.20 6.87 -15.04
C TYR A 64 3.74 6.93 -15.49
N ALA A 65 3.40 6.39 -16.66
CA ALA A 65 2.04 6.41 -17.17
C ALA A 65 1.10 5.58 -16.29
N GLY A 66 1.57 4.43 -15.77
CA GLY A 66 0.78 3.65 -14.83
C GLY A 66 0.55 4.37 -13.50
N PHE A 67 1.57 5.06 -13.00
CA PHE A 67 1.46 5.90 -11.80
C PHE A 67 0.47 7.06 -12.01
N GLU A 68 0.54 7.75 -13.14
CA GLU A 68 -0.41 8.81 -13.48
C GLU A 68 -1.86 8.32 -13.48
N LEU A 69 -2.11 7.16 -14.09
CA LEU A 69 -3.44 6.56 -14.16
C LEU A 69 -3.97 6.14 -12.77
N ILE A 70 -3.16 5.48 -11.93
CA ILE A 70 -3.61 5.11 -10.59
C ILE A 70 -3.81 6.37 -9.72
N THR A 71 -2.96 7.39 -9.83
CA THR A 71 -3.13 8.69 -9.16
C THR A 71 -4.45 9.35 -9.57
N TYR A 72 -4.82 9.30 -10.85
CA TYR A 72 -6.11 9.80 -11.31
C TYR A 72 -7.30 9.07 -10.69
N GLU A 73 -7.21 7.75 -10.47
CA GLU A 73 -8.25 7.00 -9.78
C GLU A 73 -8.30 7.35 -8.28
N LEU A 74 -7.15 7.56 -7.63
CA LEU A 74 -7.08 7.96 -6.21
C LEU A 74 -7.78 9.30 -5.96
N LYS A 75 -7.63 10.27 -6.87
CA LYS A 75 -8.31 11.58 -6.78
C LYS A 75 -9.84 11.50 -6.69
N LYS A 76 -10.43 10.38 -7.13
CA LYS A 76 -11.89 10.18 -7.08
C LYS A 76 -12.38 9.64 -5.74
N ILE A 77 -11.46 9.22 -4.86
CA ILE A 77 -11.76 8.71 -3.53
C ILE A 77 -11.64 9.87 -2.55
N THR A 78 -12.74 10.17 -1.86
CA THR A 78 -12.83 11.24 -0.87
C THR A 78 -13.40 10.70 0.44
N PHE A 79 -12.80 11.03 1.57
CA PHE A 79 -13.27 10.70 2.92
C PHE A 79 -13.69 9.23 3.15
N PRO A 80 -12.83 8.24 2.84
CA PRO A 80 -13.19 6.85 3.06
C PRO A 80 -13.24 6.52 4.56
N ASP A 81 -14.25 5.74 5.00
CA ASP A 81 -14.30 5.23 6.37
C ASP A 81 -13.07 4.39 6.73
N PHE A 82 -12.54 3.66 5.74
CA PHE A 82 -11.36 2.81 5.87
C PHE A 82 -10.62 2.75 4.53
N PHE A 83 -9.31 2.92 4.57
CA PHE A 83 -8.40 2.74 3.44
C PHE A 83 -7.27 1.77 3.78
N VAL A 84 -6.86 0.93 2.83
CA VAL A 84 -5.73 0.00 3.01
C VAL A 84 -4.71 0.08 1.89
N VAL A 85 -3.45 -0.23 2.19
CA VAL A 85 -2.39 -0.31 1.18
C VAL A 85 -1.54 -1.55 1.44
N ASP A 86 -1.36 -2.42 0.44
CA ASP A 86 -0.68 -3.71 0.62
C ASP A 86 0.85 -3.67 0.51
N GLU A 87 1.41 -2.61 -0.05
CA GLU A 87 2.85 -2.35 -0.07
C GLU A 87 3.11 -0.87 -0.37
N ILE A 88 3.86 -0.21 0.54
CA ILE A 88 4.49 1.09 0.31
C ILE A 88 5.99 0.84 0.22
N GLY A 89 6.56 1.07 -0.96
CA GLY A 89 7.91 0.66 -1.32
C GLY A 89 8.77 1.81 -1.86
N PHE A 90 9.62 1.51 -2.84
CA PHE A 90 10.61 2.45 -3.40
C PHE A 90 10.19 3.05 -4.74
N LEU A 91 9.16 2.48 -5.40
CA LEU A 91 8.74 2.98 -6.71
C LEU A 91 7.94 4.27 -6.54
N GLU A 92 7.18 4.34 -5.46
CA GLU A 92 6.35 5.47 -5.06
C GLU A 92 7.20 6.73 -4.82
N GLU A 93 8.43 6.59 -4.29
CA GLU A 93 9.40 7.69 -4.12
C GLU A 93 9.66 8.46 -5.43
N LYS A 94 9.53 7.80 -6.58
CA LYS A 94 9.86 8.37 -7.90
C LYS A 94 8.72 9.16 -8.52
N TYR A 95 7.54 9.21 -7.89
CA TYR A 95 6.37 9.91 -8.43
C TYR A 95 5.60 10.68 -7.36
N VAL A 96 6.05 11.90 -7.09
CA VAL A 96 5.49 12.82 -6.09
C VAL A 96 3.96 12.99 -6.18
N PRO A 97 3.32 13.12 -7.37
CA PRO A 97 1.87 13.26 -7.43
C PRO A 97 1.10 12.09 -6.82
N TYR A 98 1.63 10.87 -6.90
CA TYR A 98 1.04 9.72 -6.23
C TYR A 98 1.21 9.79 -4.71
N LEU A 99 2.38 10.20 -4.23
CA LEU A 99 2.62 10.36 -2.80
C LEU A 99 1.69 11.39 -2.16
N ASN A 100 1.48 12.53 -2.83
CA ASN A 100 0.57 13.57 -2.35
C ASN A 100 -0.88 13.06 -2.24
N GLU A 101 -1.34 12.28 -3.23
CA GLU A 101 -2.68 11.69 -3.19
C GLU A 101 -2.79 10.57 -2.14
N LEU A 102 -1.72 9.80 -1.94
CA LEU A 102 -1.66 8.77 -0.92
C LEU A 102 -1.74 9.40 0.47
N GLU A 103 -0.93 10.43 0.73
CA GLU A 103 -1.00 11.23 1.95
C GLU A 103 -2.40 11.79 2.19
N ARG A 104 -2.96 12.50 1.20
CA ARG A 104 -4.31 13.07 1.30
C ARG A 104 -5.35 12.02 1.70
N ILE A 105 -5.37 10.86 1.03
CA ILE A 105 -6.35 9.82 1.34
C ILE A 105 -6.12 9.22 2.73
N ILE A 106 -4.87 9.04 3.14
CA ILE A 106 -4.54 8.58 4.49
C ILE A 106 -5.07 9.58 5.51
N GLU A 107 -4.86 10.88 5.30
CA GLU A 107 -5.36 11.95 6.18
C GLU A 107 -6.89 11.98 6.25
N GLU A 108 -7.57 11.99 5.09
CA GLU A 108 -9.02 12.01 4.98
C GLU A 108 -9.69 10.73 5.50
N SER A 109 -8.99 9.59 5.48
CA SER A 109 -9.53 8.34 5.95
C SER A 109 -9.77 8.35 7.46
N ARG A 110 -10.91 7.82 7.91
CA ARG A 110 -11.14 7.63 9.35
C ARG A 110 -10.26 6.51 9.92
N ASN A 111 -10.01 5.47 9.12
CA ASN A 111 -9.14 4.37 9.47
C ASN A 111 -8.19 4.02 8.33
N PHE A 112 -6.97 3.60 8.69
CA PHE A 112 -5.92 3.24 7.74
C PHE A 112 -5.09 2.05 8.23
N ILE A 113 -4.83 1.08 7.34
CA ILE A 113 -3.81 0.06 7.54
C ILE A 113 -2.93 0.01 6.29
N GLY A 114 -1.66 0.35 6.44
CA GLY A 114 -0.67 0.23 5.37
C GLY A 114 0.36 -0.85 5.67
N ILE A 115 0.77 -1.63 4.67
CA ILE A 115 1.98 -2.44 4.76
C ILE A 115 3.13 -1.60 4.21
N ILE A 116 4.19 -1.45 5.00
CA ILE A 116 5.40 -0.73 4.61
C ILE A 116 6.61 -1.65 4.63
N ARG A 117 7.50 -1.48 3.65
CA ARG A 117 8.78 -2.19 3.64
C ARG A 117 9.59 -1.88 4.90
N LEU A 118 10.35 -2.86 5.37
CA LEU A 118 11.29 -2.69 6.49
C LEU A 118 12.20 -1.49 6.21
N PHE A 119 12.34 -0.60 7.20
CA PHE A 119 13.13 0.64 7.13
C PHE A 119 12.61 1.74 6.16
N PHE A 120 11.42 1.58 5.58
CA PHE A 120 10.85 2.61 4.67
C PHE A 120 9.97 3.64 5.39
N HIS A 121 9.55 3.39 6.62
CA HIS A 121 8.64 4.29 7.35
C HIS A 121 9.23 5.68 7.61
N GLU A 122 10.54 5.78 7.85
CA GLU A 122 11.22 7.06 8.04
C GLU A 122 11.41 7.86 6.74
N ARG A 123 11.25 7.22 5.57
CA ARG A 123 11.44 7.87 4.27
C ARG A 123 10.28 8.75 3.84
N TYR A 124 9.09 8.50 4.40
CA TYR A 124 7.86 9.20 4.07
C TYR A 124 7.39 9.94 5.31
N TYR A 125 7.49 11.27 5.32
CA TYR A 125 7.17 12.06 6.52
C TYR A 125 5.74 11.83 7.02
N PHE A 126 4.77 11.67 6.11
CA PHE A 126 3.36 11.42 6.44
C PHE A 126 3.09 10.03 7.04
N LEU A 127 4.08 9.13 7.02
CA LEU A 127 4.02 7.80 7.64
C LEU A 127 4.82 7.72 8.94
N LYS A 128 5.71 8.69 9.19
CA LYS A 128 6.70 8.64 10.26
C LYS A 128 6.09 8.51 11.66
N ASP A 129 4.97 9.19 11.88
CA ASP A 129 4.32 9.25 13.19
C ASP A 129 3.20 8.19 13.36
N LEU A 130 2.98 7.33 12.36
CA LEU A 130 2.00 6.26 12.47
C LEU A 130 2.54 5.11 13.34
N PRO A 131 1.73 4.54 14.26
CA PRO A 131 2.09 3.32 14.98
C PRO A 131 2.48 2.20 14.02
N ILE A 132 3.58 1.51 14.32
CA ILE A 132 4.10 0.41 13.50
C ILE A 132 4.05 -0.89 14.30
N ILE A 133 3.47 -1.92 13.68
CA ILE A 133 3.50 -3.30 14.19
C ILE A 133 4.46 -4.10 13.30
N GLU A 134 5.56 -4.57 13.89
CA GLU A 134 6.43 -5.53 13.21
C GLU A 134 5.85 -6.94 13.30
N ILE A 135 5.60 -7.55 12.14
CA ILE A 135 5.12 -8.91 12.01
C ILE A 135 6.32 -9.86 11.97
N THR A 136 6.30 -10.84 12.88
CA THR A 136 7.31 -11.88 13.05
C THR A 136 6.66 -13.26 13.01
N GLU A 137 7.46 -14.34 12.96
CA GLU A 137 6.93 -15.70 13.02
C GLU A 137 6.22 -15.97 14.37
N GLU A 138 6.65 -15.30 15.43
CA GLU A 138 6.13 -15.48 16.79
C GLU A 138 4.75 -14.83 16.99
N ASN A 139 4.48 -13.71 16.33
CA ASN A 139 3.26 -12.93 16.55
C ASN A 139 2.24 -12.99 15.41
N ARG A 140 2.62 -13.42 14.20
CA ARG A 140 1.76 -13.39 13.00
C ARG A 140 0.37 -14.04 13.15
N GLU A 141 0.24 -15.06 13.99
CA GLU A 141 -1.04 -15.74 14.24
C GLU A 141 -1.90 -15.06 15.30
N ASN A 142 -1.30 -14.21 16.14
CA ASN A 142 -1.94 -13.55 17.29
C ASN A 142 -2.34 -12.10 17.01
N ILE A 143 -1.97 -11.56 15.84
CA ILE A 143 -2.31 -10.18 15.48
C ILE A 143 -3.75 -10.12 15.02
N GLU A 144 -4.56 -9.46 15.84
CA GLU A 144 -5.92 -9.03 15.49
C GLU A 144 -5.93 -7.54 15.24
N LEU A 145 -6.24 -7.17 13.99
CA LEU A 145 -6.49 -5.79 13.58
C LEU A 145 -7.96 -5.44 13.68
#